data_AF-A0A7G9Y3A7-F1
#
_entry.id   AF-A0A7G9Y3A7-F1
#
_cell.length_a   1.000
_cell.length_b   1.000
_cell.length_c   1.000
_cell.angle_alpha   90.00
_cell.angle_beta   90.00
_cell.angle_gamma   90.00
#
_symmetry.space_group_name_H-M   'P 1'
#
loop_
_entity.id
_entity.type
_entity.pdbx_description
1 polymer ?
#
loop_
_entity_poly.entity_id
_entity_poly.type
_entity_poly.pdbx_seq_one_letter_code
_entity_poly.pdbx_strand_id
1 'polypeptide(L)'
;MGIILDEVKENYYYSEDIERLLKPLLHSFDVTYMSKYEKGKSKWYYFFLKPERHMTDSFGFDRELLCVYFSYPELHSRNFEQINEILLKYRIRLDQMVCLFISKVYNAEEKVKEFSLQTQKEYVSSHFLKIF
;
A
#
# COMPACT_ATOMS: atom_id res chain seq x y z
N MET A 1 -4.65 -18.49 2.89
CA MET A 1 -4.26 -17.86 1.60
C MET A 1 -5.34 -16.86 1.38
N GLY A 2 -4.94 -15.60 1.40
CA GLY A 2 -5.85 -14.49 1.44
C GLY A 2 -6.63 -14.33 0.14
N ILE A 3 -7.64 -13.49 0.22
CA ILE A 3 -8.59 -13.23 -0.86
C ILE A 3 -8.72 -11.75 -1.15
N ILE A 4 -9.12 -11.43 -2.38
CA ILE A 4 -9.64 -10.11 -2.73
C ILE A 4 -11.15 -10.17 -2.48
N LEU A 5 -11.66 -9.36 -1.55
CA LEU A 5 -13.10 -9.32 -1.25
C LEU A 5 -13.89 -8.85 -2.47
N ASP A 6 -15.14 -9.31 -2.61
CA ASP A 6 -15.95 -8.99 -3.79
C ASP A 6 -16.25 -7.49 -3.90
N GLU A 7 -16.41 -6.78 -2.76
CA GLU A 7 -16.52 -5.32 -2.70
C GLU A 7 -15.31 -4.60 -3.36
N VAL A 8 -14.13 -5.22 -3.31
CA VAL A 8 -12.93 -4.70 -3.96
C VAL A 8 -12.97 -4.97 -5.47
N LYS A 9 -13.45 -6.13 -5.89
CA LYS A 9 -13.59 -6.50 -7.32
C LYS A 9 -14.66 -5.68 -8.03
N GLU A 10 -15.74 -5.35 -7.33
CA GLU A 10 -16.84 -4.50 -7.83
C GLU A 10 -16.46 -3.02 -7.91
N ASN A 11 -15.30 -2.63 -7.37
CA ASN A 11 -14.83 -1.26 -7.42
C ASN A 11 -14.55 -0.82 -8.87
N TYR A 12 -15.01 0.38 -9.24
CA TYR A 12 -14.81 0.95 -10.57
C TYR A 12 -13.34 1.00 -11.02
N TYR A 13 -12.41 1.10 -10.08
CA TYR A 13 -10.98 1.18 -10.36
C TYR A 13 -10.29 -0.19 -10.47
N TYR A 14 -10.99 -1.27 -10.14
CA TYR A 14 -10.46 -2.62 -10.23
C TYR A 14 -10.22 -3.00 -11.70
N SER A 15 -9.07 -3.62 -11.97
CA SER A 15 -8.68 -4.06 -13.31
C SER A 15 -7.75 -5.27 -13.22
N GLU A 16 -7.54 -5.96 -14.34
CA GLU A 16 -6.61 -7.10 -14.39
C GLU A 16 -5.19 -6.71 -13.94
N ASP A 17 -4.74 -5.50 -14.24
CA ASP A 17 -3.41 -5.03 -13.80
C ASP A 17 -3.34 -4.87 -12.28
N ILE A 18 -4.42 -4.39 -11.65
CA ILE A 18 -4.54 -4.30 -10.19
C ILE A 18 -4.62 -5.71 -9.58
N GLU A 19 -5.37 -6.62 -10.18
CA GLU A 19 -5.42 -8.01 -9.71
C GLU A 19 -4.03 -8.66 -9.74
N ARG A 20 -3.29 -8.52 -10.85
CA ARG A 20 -1.91 -9.03 -10.97
C ARG A 20 -0.97 -8.41 -9.95
N LEU A 21 -1.15 -7.12 -9.63
CA LEU A 21 -0.38 -6.41 -8.61
C LEU A 21 -0.66 -6.94 -7.21
N LEU A 22 -1.91 -7.26 -6.90
CA LEU A 22 -2.35 -7.70 -5.56
C LEU A 22 -2.09 -9.19 -5.32
N LYS A 23 -2.12 -10.02 -6.37
CA LYS A 23 -2.01 -11.48 -6.27
C LYS A 23 -0.81 -11.98 -5.44
N PRO A 24 0.41 -11.41 -5.54
CA PRO A 24 1.54 -11.80 -4.70
C PRO A 24 1.31 -11.55 -3.20
N LEU A 25 0.52 -10.53 -2.85
CA LEU A 25 0.23 -10.17 -1.45
C LEU A 25 -0.76 -11.15 -0.80
N LEU A 26 -1.55 -11.86 -1.62
CA LEU A 26 -2.56 -12.82 -1.14
C LEU A 26 -1.95 -14.02 -0.42
N HIS A 27 -0.64 -14.25 -0.50
CA HIS A 27 -0.01 -15.25 0.36
C HIS A 27 -0.14 -14.88 1.85
N SER A 28 -0.13 -13.58 2.17
CA SER A 28 0.01 -13.05 3.52
C SER A 28 -1.12 -12.12 3.97
N PHE A 29 -1.97 -11.66 3.05
CA PHE A 29 -3.00 -10.67 3.34
C PHE A 29 -4.29 -10.91 2.56
N ASP A 30 -5.42 -10.57 3.18
CA ASP A 30 -6.66 -10.30 2.46
C ASP A 30 -6.69 -8.84 1.99
N VAL A 31 -7.22 -8.58 0.80
CA VAL A 31 -7.49 -7.22 0.31
C VAL A 31 -8.93 -6.87 0.62
N THR A 32 -9.12 -5.98 1.60
CA THR A 32 -10.44 -5.67 2.17
C THR A 32 -10.98 -4.32 1.74
N TYR A 33 -10.19 -3.51 1.05
CA TYR A 33 -10.59 -2.21 0.55
C TYR A 33 -9.71 -1.77 -0.61
N MET A 34 -10.29 -1.01 -1.54
CA MET A 34 -9.60 -0.31 -2.61
C MET A 34 -10.20 1.08 -2.81
N SER A 35 -9.36 2.05 -3.11
CA SER A 35 -9.80 3.32 -3.66
C SER A 35 -8.69 4.00 -4.44
N LYS A 36 -9.06 5.10 -5.10
CA LYS A 36 -8.15 5.98 -5.82
C LYS A 36 -8.03 7.29 -5.05
N TYR A 37 -6.79 7.73 -4.88
CA TYR A 37 -6.51 9.07 -4.42
C TYR A 37 -6.40 10.00 -5.63
N GLU A 38 -7.26 11.01 -5.71
CA GLU A 38 -7.23 12.06 -6.74
C GLU A 38 -7.28 13.45 -6.10
N LYS A 39 -6.14 14.15 -6.10
CA LYS A 39 -6.05 15.56 -5.65
C LYS A 39 -5.11 16.33 -6.57
N GLY A 40 -5.66 17.25 -7.35
CA GLY A 40 -4.92 17.99 -8.37
C GLY A 40 -4.32 17.05 -9.43
N LYS A 41 -2.98 17.04 -9.53
CA LYS A 41 -2.24 16.17 -10.48
C LYS A 41 -1.87 14.80 -9.91
N SER A 42 -2.05 14.58 -8.61
CA SER A 42 -1.73 13.30 -7.97
C SER A 42 -2.87 12.32 -8.17
N LYS A 43 -2.60 11.22 -8.89
CA LYS A 43 -3.55 10.13 -9.15
C LYS A 43 -2.87 8.78 -8.89
N TRP A 44 -3.27 8.10 -7.82
CA TRP A 44 -2.68 6.82 -7.42
C TRP A 44 -3.71 5.96 -6.68
N TYR A 45 -3.41 4.69 -6.48
CA TYR A 45 -4.32 3.72 -5.88
C TYR A 45 -3.85 3.32 -4.50
N TYR A 46 -4.78 2.98 -3.62
CA TYR A 46 -4.45 2.42 -2.32
C TYR A 46 -5.42 1.33 -1.92
N PHE A 47 -4.91 0.43 -1.08
CA PHE A 47 -5.55 -0.79 -0.66
C PHE A 47 -5.35 -0.97 0.84
N PHE A 48 -6.30 -1.64 1.48
CA PHE A 48 -6.10 -2.10 2.85
C PHE A 48 -5.88 -3.60 2.86
N LEU A 49 -4.84 -3.99 3.57
CA LEU A 49 -4.34 -5.36 3.63
C LEU A 49 -4.55 -5.89 5.04
N LYS A 50 -5.51 -6.80 5.19
CA LYS A 50 -5.74 -7.45 6.47
C LYS A 50 -4.76 -8.62 6.62
N PRO A 51 -3.92 -8.63 7.67
CA PRO A 51 -2.95 -9.70 7.86
C PRO A 51 -3.65 -11.05 8.10
N GLU A 52 -3.11 -12.08 7.47
CA GLU A 52 -3.44 -13.46 7.79
C GLU A 52 -2.83 -13.85 9.14
N ARG A 53 -3.34 -14.91 9.76
CA ARG A 53 -2.94 -15.32 11.13
C ARG A 53 -1.42 -15.48 11.30
N HIS A 54 -0.74 -16.04 10.31
CA HIS A 54 0.72 -16.21 10.37
C HIS A 54 1.48 -14.88 10.39
N MET A 55 0.92 -13.82 9.79
CA MET A 55 1.51 -12.48 9.83
C MET A 55 1.30 -11.84 11.20
N THR A 56 0.12 -12.02 11.80
CA THR A 56 -0.16 -11.59 13.17
C THR A 56 0.75 -12.32 14.17
N ASP A 57 0.82 -13.66 14.10
CA ASP A 57 1.58 -14.47 15.04
C ASP A 57 3.12 -14.25 14.93
N SER A 58 3.63 -14.00 13.72
CA SER A 58 5.08 -13.87 13.49
C SER A 58 5.59 -12.43 13.62
N PHE A 59 4.78 -11.43 13.25
CA PHE A 59 5.20 -10.03 13.14
C PHE A 59 4.38 -9.07 14.00
N GLY A 60 3.32 -9.53 14.66
CA GLY A 60 2.48 -8.70 15.53
C GLY A 60 1.55 -7.74 14.78
N PHE A 61 1.25 -8.01 13.50
CA PHE A 61 0.30 -7.18 12.76
C PHE A 61 -1.14 -7.49 13.18
N ASP A 62 -1.68 -6.65 14.06
CA ASP A 62 -3.05 -6.76 14.59
C ASP A 62 -4.07 -5.90 13.81
N ARG A 63 -3.59 -4.97 12.98
CA ARG A 63 -4.40 -4.03 12.19
C ARG A 63 -4.14 -4.20 10.70
N GLU A 64 -5.04 -3.66 9.89
CA GLU A 64 -4.83 -3.65 8.45
C GLU A 64 -3.68 -2.71 8.09
N LEU A 65 -2.86 -3.11 7.12
CA LEU A 65 -1.79 -2.29 6.60
C LEU A 65 -2.29 -1.46 5.41
N LEU A 66 -1.83 -0.22 5.31
CA LEU A 66 -2.02 0.58 4.12
C LEU A 66 -1.04 0.11 3.03
N CYS A 67 -1.55 -0.18 1.84
CA CYS A 67 -0.73 -0.42 0.66
C CYS A 67 -1.00 0.67 -0.38
N VAL A 68 0.05 1.28 -0.90
CA VAL A 68 -0.04 2.38 -1.85
C VAL A 68 0.63 1.98 -3.15
N TYR A 69 -0.07 2.19 -4.26
CA TYR A 69 0.44 1.94 -5.60
C TYR A 69 0.50 3.23 -6.44
N PHE A 70 1.71 3.62 -6.79
CA PHE A 70 1.97 4.75 -7.68
C PHE A 70 2.16 4.27 -9.12
N SER A 71 1.27 4.70 -10.02
CA SER A 71 1.32 4.34 -11.44
C SER A 71 2.25 5.22 -12.27
N TYR A 72 2.93 6.20 -11.68
CA TYR A 72 3.76 7.19 -12.37
C TYR A 72 5.22 7.17 -11.88
N PRO A 73 6.18 7.62 -12.73
CA PRO A 73 7.61 7.35 -12.54
C PRO A 73 8.33 8.26 -11.52
N GLU A 74 7.63 9.10 -10.77
CA GLU A 74 8.27 10.01 -9.80
C GLU A 74 7.51 10.04 -8.48
N LEU A 75 8.23 9.88 -7.36
CA LEU A 75 7.70 10.15 -6.02
C LEU A 75 8.09 11.57 -5.62
N HIS A 76 7.12 12.34 -5.13
CA HIS A 76 7.34 13.69 -4.57
C HIS A 76 6.98 13.69 -3.08
N SER A 77 7.58 14.60 -2.28
CA SER A 77 7.32 14.72 -0.84
C SER A 77 5.83 14.87 -0.51
N ARG A 78 5.08 15.58 -1.36
CA ARG A 78 3.62 15.75 -1.25
C ARG A 78 2.87 14.42 -1.21
N ASN A 79 3.36 13.36 -1.85
CA ASN A 79 2.69 12.06 -1.82
C ASN A 79 2.68 11.44 -0.43
N PHE A 80 3.70 11.70 0.39
CA PHE A 80 3.76 11.20 1.76
C PHE A 80 2.81 11.95 2.68
N GLU A 81 2.66 13.27 2.49
CA GLU A 81 1.63 14.05 3.19
C GLU A 81 0.24 13.47 2.90
N GLN A 82 -0.04 13.16 1.64
CA GLN A 82 -1.30 12.55 1.21
C GLN A 82 -1.52 11.16 1.82
N ILE A 83 -0.47 10.35 1.92
CA ILE A 83 -0.52 9.05 2.61
C ILE A 83 -0.83 9.24 4.09
N ASN A 84 -0.20 10.22 4.74
CA ASN A 84 -0.46 10.53 6.13
C ASN A 84 -1.91 11.02 6.35
N GLU A 85 -2.48 11.79 5.42
CA GLU A 85 -3.91 12.16 5.43
C GLU A 85 -4.79 10.88 5.47
N ILE A 86 -4.48 9.86 4.66
CA ILE A 86 -5.21 8.58 4.65
C ILE A 86 -5.04 7.83 5.98
N LEU A 87 -3.81 7.71 6.47
CA LEU A 87 -3.51 7.03 7.74
C LEU A 87 -4.29 7.66 8.90
N LEU A 88 -4.30 9.00 8.98
CA LEU A 88 -5.07 9.73 9.99
C LEU A 88 -6.58 9.56 9.82
N LYS A 89 -7.08 9.60 8.58
CA LYS A 89 -8.50 9.38 8.28
C LYS A 89 -8.98 8.01 8.74
N TYR A 90 -8.15 6.97 8.58
CA TYR A 90 -8.47 5.59 8.93
C TYR A 90 -7.70 5.08 10.16
N ARG A 91 -7.36 5.97 11.11
CA ARG A 91 -6.45 5.68 12.25
C ARG A 91 -6.85 4.50 13.14
N ILE A 92 -8.14 4.19 13.21
CA ILE A 92 -8.70 3.11 14.04
C ILE A 92 -8.58 1.76 13.33
N ARG A 93 -8.59 1.79 11.98
CA ARG A 93 -8.57 0.59 11.12
C ARG A 93 -7.14 0.22 10.71
N LEU A 94 -6.34 1.24 10.38
CA LEU A 94 -5.00 1.05 9.82
C LEU A 94 -3.91 1.07 10.90
N ASP A 95 -2.89 0.25 10.68
CA ASP A 95 -1.60 0.41 11.31
C ASP A 95 -1.01 1.79 10.96
N GLN A 96 -0.47 2.49 11.96
CA GLN A 96 0.02 3.87 11.82
C GLN A 96 1.53 3.94 11.61
N MET A 97 2.23 2.83 11.85
CA MET A 97 3.68 2.72 11.77
C MET A 97 4.11 2.10 10.45
N VAL A 98 3.36 1.11 9.95
CA VAL A 98 3.74 0.32 8.78
C VAL A 98 2.82 0.62 7.59
N CYS A 99 3.45 0.93 6.45
CA CYS A 99 2.79 1.11 5.17
C CYS A 99 3.60 0.42 4.07
N LEU A 100 2.92 -0.32 3.20
CA LEU A 100 3.49 -0.99 2.03
C LEU A 100 3.48 -0.04 0.83
N PHE A 101 4.62 0.06 0.15
CA PHE A 101 4.79 0.90 -1.03
C PHE A 101 5.08 0.05 -2.25
N ILE A 102 4.25 0.20 -3.28
CA ILE A 102 4.44 -0.41 -4.60
C ILE A 102 4.59 0.71 -5.62
N SER A 103 5.68 0.66 -6.38
CA SER A 103 6.00 1.71 -7.33
C SER A 103 6.77 1.13 -8.52
N LYS A 104 6.54 1.69 -9.71
CA LYS A 104 7.31 1.37 -10.92
C LYS A 104 8.58 2.22 -11.07
N VAL A 105 8.89 3.06 -10.07
CA VAL A 105 10.00 4.01 -10.08
C VAL A 105 11.33 3.29 -9.83
N TYR A 106 12.31 3.54 -10.70
CA TYR A 106 13.71 3.17 -10.46
C TYR A 106 14.22 3.97 -9.24
N ASN A 107 14.69 3.28 -8.20
CA ASN A 107 15.12 3.83 -6.88
C ASN A 107 13.99 4.23 -5.92
N ALA A 108 12.85 3.53 -5.94
CA ALA A 108 11.78 3.76 -4.95
C ALA A 108 12.27 3.60 -3.50
N GLU A 109 13.16 2.64 -3.23
CA GLU A 109 13.77 2.38 -1.92
C GLU A 109 14.57 3.57 -1.37
N GLU A 110 15.44 4.18 -2.18
CA GLU A 110 16.28 5.30 -1.75
C GLU A 110 15.40 6.48 -1.35
N LYS A 111 14.41 6.80 -2.18
CA LYS A 111 13.43 7.85 -1.87
C LYS A 111 12.68 7.53 -0.58
N VAL A 112 12.14 6.32 -0.44
CA VAL A 112 11.43 5.92 0.79
C VAL A 112 12.34 6.03 2.02
N LYS A 113 13.62 5.63 1.94
CA LYS A 113 14.59 5.75 3.04
C LYS A 113 14.91 7.20 3.40
N GLU A 114 15.16 8.06 2.41
CA GLU A 114 15.37 9.50 2.63
C GLU A 114 14.20 10.12 3.41
N PHE A 115 12.98 9.66 3.15
CA PHE A 115 11.78 10.18 3.79
C PHE A 115 11.44 9.51 5.14
N SER A 116 11.74 8.22 5.36
CA SER A 116 11.65 7.58 6.69
C SER A 116 12.46 8.34 7.73
N LEU A 117 13.68 8.77 7.35
CA LEU A 117 14.58 9.55 8.19
C LEU A 117 14.01 10.93 8.57
N GLN A 118 13.14 11.51 7.74
CA GLN A 118 12.51 12.81 7.99
C GLN A 118 11.25 12.73 8.86
N THR A 119 10.60 11.57 8.96
CA THR A 119 9.24 11.46 9.53
C THR A 119 9.15 10.62 10.81
N GLN A 120 10.26 10.02 11.29
CA GLN A 120 10.29 9.07 12.41
C GLN A 120 9.29 7.89 12.26
N LYS A 121 8.91 7.53 11.02
CA LYS A 121 8.03 6.41 10.69
C LYS A 121 8.78 5.35 9.90
N GLU A 122 8.45 4.08 10.10
CA GLU A 122 9.05 2.96 9.38
C GLU A 122 8.26 2.64 8.10
N TYR A 123 8.74 3.15 6.96
CA TYR A 123 8.23 2.73 5.67
C TYR A 123 8.98 1.48 5.19
N VAL A 124 8.24 0.38 5.03
CA VAL A 124 8.78 -0.85 4.44
C VAL A 124 8.54 -0.79 2.93
N SER A 125 9.59 -0.48 2.17
CA SER A 125 9.56 -0.56 0.71
C SER A 125 9.88 -1.99 0.28
N SER A 126 8.95 -2.65 -0.42
CA SER A 126 9.29 -3.85 -1.20
C SER A 126 9.47 -3.44 -2.66
N HIS A 127 10.70 -3.44 -3.18
CA HIS A 127 10.89 -3.44 -4.63
C HIS A 127 10.37 -4.77 -5.20
N PHE A 128 9.21 -4.75 -5.86
CA PHE A 128 8.90 -5.76 -6.86
C PHE A 128 9.56 -5.35 -8.18
N LEU A 129 10.87 -5.58 -8.26
CA LEU A 129 11.63 -5.49 -9.52
C LEU A 129 12.05 -6.90 -9.92
N LYS A 130 11.07 -7.68 -10.39
CA LYS A 130 11.16 -8.67 -11.49
C LYS A 130 9.86 -9.46 -11.56
N ILE A 131 8.99 -9.06 -12.49
CA ILE A 131 8.08 -9.98 -13.14
C ILE A 131 8.97 -10.79 -14.10
N PHE A 132 9.23 -12.04 -13.74
CA PHE A 132 9.49 -13.09 -14.72
C PHE A 132 8.21 -13.91 -14.84
#